data_AF-A0A7U9R0G4-F1
#
_entry.id   AF-A0A7U9R0G4-F1
#
_cell.length_a   1.000
_cell.length_b   1.000
_cell.length_c   1.000
_cell.angle_alpha   90.00
_cell.angle_beta   90.00
_cell.angle_gamma   90.00
#
_symmetry.space_group_name_H-M   'P 1'
#
loop_
_entity.id
_entity.type
_entity.pdbx_description
1 polymer ?
#
loop_
_entity_poly.entity_id
_entity_poly.type
_entity_poly.pdbx_seq_one_letter_code
_entity_poly.pdbx_strand_id
1 'polypeptide(L)'
;MTAEEMWKEYARKVGIEHSDYEAWAFGDAADELAALTVEGKKTAASSAFPLYESEGEPLPRAGEHSVILNSRGQAVCVIRTEKVYLAPFREISEEHARREGEGDLSLAYWREVHERFFRREMEEAGLRFDQDMPVVCEEFSCVYVPGDMDHDLVPGGKRHHSIIEKIQADLWELRDEGYKDFQAKLIPTVDPGTIIGVRIPQLRKYARKLARDPQIGEFLAQLPHSYYDENNLHAFVVEQIRDYEECLEQTRRFLPYVDNWATCDMMAPKVFGSHREALLTPICEWIASGETYTIRYGMGMLMRFYLEEDFKPEYLRIVAEVSSSEYYVNMMRAWYFATALSKQYEAALPYIREKRLDSWTHNKTIQKACESFRITAEQKKYLRGLKVSLTEKQSLYRGADEKAAGQNEREEAGWICPDCGRGFERRNQNHFCGKKPGTVDAYIAAQPEDRQSFLQAVRDAIRKAIPEAEEKISWSMPTFWKGHNIIHFAGFKNHVGLYPGTEAVEEFADRLKDCKTSKGSIQFLYSRPIPLELIADIARWCYKTGKHP
;
A
#
# COMPACT_ATOMS: atom_id res chain seq x y z
N MET A 1 18.64 3.61 37.33
CA MET A 1 19.12 4.85 36.71
C MET A 1 18.09 5.94 36.87
N THR A 2 18.51 7.19 36.84
CA THR A 2 17.63 8.37 36.84
C THR A 2 16.96 8.55 35.47
N ALA A 3 15.89 9.35 35.41
CA ALA A 3 15.22 9.67 34.16
C ALA A 3 16.15 10.39 33.16
N GLU A 4 16.99 11.30 33.66
CA GLU A 4 17.93 12.05 32.85
C GLU A 4 19.01 11.15 32.22
N GLU A 5 19.53 10.18 32.99
CA GLU A 5 20.49 9.20 32.49
C GLU A 5 19.88 8.33 31.39
N MET A 6 18.65 7.84 31.61
CA MET A 6 17.92 7.05 30.62
C MET A 6 17.65 7.85 29.35
N TRP A 7 17.16 9.08 29.49
CA TRP A 7 16.85 9.93 28.35
C TRP A 7 18.09 10.22 27.51
N LYS A 8 19.22 10.59 28.15
CA LYS A 8 20.48 10.82 27.44
C LYS A 8 20.96 9.58 26.71
N GLU A 9 20.79 8.40 27.30
CA GLU A 9 21.18 7.14 26.67
C GLU A 9 20.31 6.84 25.43
N TYR A 10 18.99 6.96 25.58
CA TYR A 10 18.03 6.78 24.50
C TYR A 10 18.20 7.81 23.38
N ALA A 11 18.19 9.11 23.69
CA ALA A 11 18.28 10.19 22.70
C ALA A 11 19.56 10.07 21.85
N ARG A 12 20.69 9.71 22.47
CA ARG A 12 21.94 9.42 21.74
C ARG A 12 21.80 8.20 20.82
N LYS A 13 21.07 7.15 21.22
CA LYS A 13 20.87 5.92 20.44
C LYS A 13 20.03 6.17 19.18
N VAL A 14 19.03 7.04 19.27
CA VAL A 14 18.09 7.33 18.17
C VAL A 14 18.38 8.63 17.42
N GLY A 15 19.41 9.39 17.83
CA GLY A 15 19.80 10.64 17.16
C GLY A 15 18.86 11.82 17.42
N ILE A 16 18.22 11.86 18.61
CA ILE A 16 17.42 13.01 19.04
C ILE A 16 18.36 14.08 19.60
N GLU A 17 18.28 15.30 19.05
CA GLU A 17 19.16 16.42 19.43
C GLU A 17 18.59 17.30 20.56
N HIS A 18 17.29 17.20 20.87
CA HIS A 18 16.68 17.97 21.96
C HIS A 18 16.80 17.24 23.32
N SER A 19 16.83 18.04 24.39
CA SER A 19 16.83 17.55 25.76
C SER A 19 15.45 17.44 26.38
N ASP A 20 14.40 17.86 25.68
CA ASP A 20 13.05 17.91 26.23
C ASP A 20 12.44 16.51 26.28
N TYR A 21 12.05 16.08 27.48
CA TYR A 21 11.32 14.85 27.75
C TYR A 21 10.47 15.02 29.01
N GLU A 22 9.42 14.24 29.13
CA GLU A 22 8.66 14.11 30.36
C GLU A 22 9.02 12.83 31.10
N ALA A 23 8.89 12.83 32.42
CA ALA A 23 9.10 11.64 33.23
C ALA A 23 8.02 11.51 34.29
N TRP A 24 7.31 10.39 34.29
CA TRP A 24 6.13 10.19 35.15
C TRP A 24 5.93 8.70 35.47
N ALA A 25 5.12 8.42 36.48
CA ALA A 25 4.81 7.07 36.96
C ALA A 25 3.30 6.79 36.82
N PHE A 26 2.93 5.54 36.56
CA PHE A 26 1.52 5.15 36.47
C PHE A 26 0.86 5.06 37.85
N GLY A 27 0.13 6.10 38.26
CA GLY A 27 -0.84 6.10 39.36
C GLY A 27 -0.55 5.15 40.54
N ASP A 28 -1.57 4.39 40.96
CA ASP A 28 -1.55 3.54 42.15
C ASP A 28 -0.67 2.28 42.04
N ALA A 29 -0.34 1.86 40.82
CA ALA A 29 0.32 0.58 40.55
C ALA A 29 1.58 0.75 39.68
N ALA A 30 2.35 1.81 39.95
CA ALA A 30 3.48 2.24 39.13
C ALA A 30 4.46 1.10 38.74
N ASP A 31 4.81 0.22 39.67
CA ASP A 31 5.75 -0.88 39.41
C ASP A 31 5.16 -1.94 38.47
N GLU A 32 3.92 -2.34 38.70
CA GLU A 32 3.22 -3.38 37.91
C GLU A 32 2.93 -2.86 36.49
N LEU A 33 2.42 -1.63 36.39
CA LEU A 33 2.06 -1.02 35.11
C LEU A 33 3.29 -0.68 34.26
N ALA A 34 4.39 -0.28 34.90
CA ALA A 34 5.66 -0.11 34.20
C ALA A 34 6.21 -1.46 33.68
N ALA A 35 6.07 -2.55 34.45
CA ALA A 35 6.45 -3.89 34.00
C ALA A 35 5.59 -4.36 32.81
N LEU A 36 4.27 -4.17 32.85
CA LEU A 36 3.37 -4.48 31.73
C LEU A 36 3.70 -3.67 30.47
N THR A 37 4.18 -2.43 30.64
CA THR A 37 4.65 -1.57 29.54
C THR A 37 5.92 -2.12 28.91
N VAL A 38 6.88 -2.56 29.73
CA VAL A 38 8.12 -3.22 29.27
C VAL A 38 7.80 -4.53 28.53
N GLU A 39 6.84 -5.31 29.01
CA GLU A 39 6.39 -6.55 28.36
C GLU A 39 5.59 -6.32 27.06
N GLY A 40 5.29 -5.06 26.70
CA GLY A 40 4.48 -4.71 25.53
C GLY A 40 3.00 -5.08 25.66
N LYS A 41 2.53 -5.45 26.86
CA LYS A 41 1.12 -5.75 27.14
C LYS A 41 0.31 -4.48 27.35
N LYS A 42 0.88 -3.50 28.07
CA LYS A 42 0.31 -2.15 28.22
C LYS A 42 0.84 -1.26 27.10
N THR A 43 -0.07 -0.81 26.24
CA THR A 43 0.20 0.05 25.06
C THR A 43 -0.78 1.22 24.99
N ALA A 44 -1.50 1.48 26.08
CA ALA A 44 -2.41 2.59 26.25
C ALA A 44 -2.49 3.04 27.72
N ALA A 45 -2.86 4.30 27.92
CA ALA A 45 -3.17 4.88 29.22
C ALA A 45 -4.36 5.85 29.11
N SER A 46 -4.98 6.12 30.25
CA SER A 46 -6.10 7.03 30.37
C SER A 46 -5.92 8.02 31.50
N SER A 47 -6.21 9.28 31.24
CA SER A 47 -6.20 10.35 32.24
C SER A 47 -7.45 11.24 32.12
N ALA A 48 -7.82 11.92 33.20
CA ALA A 48 -9.02 12.74 33.24
C ALA A 48 -8.76 14.13 32.62
N PHE A 49 -9.39 14.44 31.48
CA PHE A 49 -9.24 15.75 30.83
C PHE A 49 -9.54 16.96 31.76
N PRO A 50 -10.55 16.92 32.66
CA PRO A 50 -10.80 18.02 33.57
C PRO A 50 -9.63 18.38 34.50
N LEU A 51 -8.71 17.44 34.78
CA LEU A 51 -7.53 17.71 35.59
C LEU A 51 -6.55 18.61 34.83
N TYR A 52 -6.27 18.31 33.56
CA TYR A 52 -5.46 19.17 32.68
C TYR A 52 -6.02 20.58 32.58
N GLU A 53 -7.35 20.72 32.45
CA GLU A 53 -7.99 22.04 32.43
C GLU A 53 -7.81 22.80 33.75
N SER A 54 -7.91 22.10 34.88
CA SER A 54 -7.80 22.71 36.21
C SER A 54 -6.38 23.17 36.54
N GLU A 55 -5.38 22.44 36.05
CA GLU A 55 -3.96 22.68 36.29
C GLU A 55 -3.32 23.57 35.21
N GLY A 56 -4.01 23.74 34.07
CA GLY A 56 -3.50 24.48 32.92
C GLY A 56 -2.38 23.74 32.19
N GLU A 57 -2.33 22.42 32.31
CA GLU A 57 -1.32 21.59 31.66
C GLU A 57 -1.69 21.28 30.20
N PRO A 58 -0.71 21.23 29.29
CA PRO A 58 -0.96 20.82 27.92
C PRO A 58 -1.35 19.34 27.86
N LEU A 59 -2.20 19.00 26.89
CA LEU A 59 -2.45 17.59 26.57
C LEU A 59 -1.20 16.96 25.93
N PRO A 60 -1.00 15.65 26.15
CA PRO A 60 0.03 14.90 25.44
C PRO A 60 -0.19 14.95 23.93
N ARG A 61 0.91 14.85 23.16
CA ARG A 61 0.88 14.87 21.69
C ARG A 61 1.50 13.61 21.11
N ALA A 62 0.92 13.17 20.00
CA ALA A 62 1.52 12.12 19.20
C ALA A 62 2.94 12.52 18.74
N GLY A 63 3.88 11.60 18.91
CA GLY A 63 5.30 11.75 18.66
C GLY A 63 6.13 12.13 19.89
N GLU A 64 5.51 12.51 21.01
CA GLU A 64 6.21 12.81 22.25
C GLU A 64 6.81 11.55 22.89
N HIS A 65 7.91 11.74 23.62
CA HIS A 65 8.60 10.67 24.31
C HIS A 65 8.62 10.95 25.81
N SER A 66 8.34 9.91 26.58
CA SER A 66 8.24 10.00 28.03
C SER A 66 9.01 8.87 28.69
N VAL A 67 9.70 9.18 29.79
CA VAL A 67 10.40 8.21 30.63
C VAL A 67 9.46 7.70 31.71
N ILE A 68 9.14 6.42 31.68
CA ILE A 68 8.30 5.79 32.70
C ILE A 68 9.13 5.49 33.95
N LEU A 69 8.58 5.87 35.10
CA LEU A 69 9.18 5.70 36.41
C LEU A 69 8.44 4.63 37.21
N ASN A 70 9.20 3.93 38.06
CA ASN A 70 8.65 3.01 39.06
C ASN A 70 8.23 3.75 40.34
N SER A 71 7.68 3.02 41.33
CA SER A 71 7.21 3.61 42.60
C SER A 71 8.31 4.30 43.43
N ARG A 72 9.58 4.01 43.13
CA ARG A 72 10.77 4.62 43.76
C ARG A 72 11.36 5.78 42.94
N GLY A 73 10.67 6.24 41.90
CA GLY A 73 11.13 7.31 41.01
C GLY A 73 12.33 6.90 40.12
N GLN A 74 12.58 5.61 39.95
CA GLN A 74 13.65 5.10 39.11
C GLN A 74 13.11 4.85 37.70
N ALA A 75 13.88 5.22 36.68
CA ALA A 75 13.47 5.05 35.29
C ALA A 75 13.45 3.57 34.88
N VAL A 76 12.36 3.17 34.21
CA VAL A 76 12.04 1.78 33.81
C VAL A 76 12.07 1.61 32.31
N CYS A 77 11.51 2.53 31.53
CA CYS A 77 11.55 2.49 30.07
C CYS A 77 11.28 3.88 29.47
N VAL A 78 11.51 4.04 28.17
CA VAL A 78 11.03 5.18 27.38
C VAL A 78 9.89 4.69 26.51
N ILE A 79 8.79 5.45 26.51
CA ILE A 79 7.67 5.26 25.61
C ILE A 79 7.61 6.39 24.58
N ARG A 80 6.96 6.13 23.45
CA ARG A 80 6.58 7.13 22.45
C ARG A 80 5.09 7.10 22.25
N THR A 81 4.42 8.24 22.43
CA THR A 81 2.99 8.37 22.20
C THR A 81 2.72 8.34 20.70
N GLU A 82 1.90 7.41 20.24
CA GLU A 82 1.58 7.25 18.81
C GLU A 82 0.27 7.96 18.45
N LYS A 83 -0.68 7.98 19.39
CA LYS A 83 -2.00 8.59 19.17
C LYS A 83 -2.57 9.10 20.49
N VAL A 84 -3.22 10.26 20.41
CA VAL A 84 -3.97 10.88 21.51
C VAL A 84 -5.36 11.21 21.00
N TYR A 85 -6.39 10.87 21.78
CA TYR A 85 -7.77 11.24 21.47
C TYR A 85 -8.58 11.43 22.75
N LEU A 86 -9.72 12.11 22.62
CA LEU A 86 -10.68 12.28 23.70
C LEU A 86 -11.90 11.39 23.46
N ALA A 87 -12.37 10.73 24.51
CA ALA A 87 -13.63 10.00 24.51
C ALA A 87 -14.37 10.22 25.85
N PRO A 88 -15.71 10.31 25.86
CA PRO A 88 -16.44 10.27 27.13
C PRO A 88 -16.13 8.98 27.91
N PHE A 89 -16.03 9.05 29.24
CA PHE A 89 -15.73 7.89 30.09
C PHE A 89 -16.63 6.67 29.79
N ARG A 90 -17.94 6.90 29.60
CA ARG A 90 -18.89 5.83 29.27
C ARG A 90 -18.67 5.22 27.87
N GLU A 91 -18.03 5.94 26.96
CA GLU A 91 -17.85 5.57 25.53
C GLU A 91 -16.46 5.00 25.24
N ILE A 92 -15.63 4.76 26.26
CA ILE A 92 -14.36 4.06 26.11
C ILE A 92 -14.60 2.67 25.51
N SER A 93 -13.81 2.36 24.48
CA SER A 93 -13.95 1.12 23.72
C SER A 93 -13.34 -0.08 24.44
N GLU A 94 -13.86 -1.27 24.15
CA GLU A 94 -13.26 -2.52 24.63
C GLU A 94 -11.80 -2.68 24.17
N GLU A 95 -11.49 -2.20 22.97
CA GLU A 95 -10.13 -2.26 22.43
C GLU A 95 -9.16 -1.37 23.21
N HIS A 96 -9.56 -0.15 23.60
CA HIS A 96 -8.72 0.72 24.44
C HIS A 96 -8.48 0.08 25.82
N ALA A 97 -9.54 -0.43 26.45
CA ALA A 97 -9.45 -1.15 27.72
C ALA A 97 -8.51 -2.36 27.64
N ARG A 98 -8.59 -3.15 26.56
CA ARG A 98 -7.69 -4.29 26.32
C ARG A 98 -6.23 -3.86 26.18
N ARG A 99 -5.98 -2.73 25.53
CA ARG A 99 -4.62 -2.18 25.31
C ARG A 99 -3.99 -1.57 26.55
N GLU A 100 -4.78 -1.20 27.55
CA GLU A 100 -4.24 -0.82 28.86
C GLU A 100 -3.54 -1.99 29.55
N GLY A 101 -3.84 -3.24 29.16
CA GLY A 101 -3.10 -4.44 29.57
C GLY A 101 -3.38 -4.89 31.00
N GLU A 102 -4.36 -4.31 31.68
CA GLU A 102 -4.64 -4.48 33.10
C GLU A 102 -5.74 -5.50 33.38
N GLY A 103 -5.65 -6.18 34.53
CA GLY A 103 -6.67 -7.11 35.02
C GLY A 103 -6.98 -8.26 34.06
N ASP A 104 -8.26 -8.45 33.77
CA ASP A 104 -8.77 -9.49 32.85
C ASP A 104 -8.93 -9.00 31.39
N LEU A 105 -8.39 -7.81 31.08
CA LEU A 105 -8.46 -7.14 29.79
C LEU A 105 -9.88 -6.75 29.33
N SER A 106 -10.88 -6.82 30.21
CA SER A 106 -12.25 -6.46 29.88
C SER A 106 -12.55 -4.97 30.12
N LEU A 107 -13.48 -4.43 29.34
CA LEU A 107 -14.01 -3.07 29.56
C LEU A 107 -14.72 -2.94 30.92
N ALA A 108 -15.29 -4.03 31.44
CA ALA A 108 -15.95 -4.04 32.75
C ALA A 108 -14.93 -3.79 33.87
N TYR A 109 -13.81 -4.52 33.86
CA TYR A 109 -12.70 -4.31 34.78
C TYR A 109 -12.12 -2.90 34.65
N TRP A 110 -11.86 -2.46 33.42
CA TRP A 110 -11.35 -1.12 33.16
C TRP A 110 -12.23 -0.03 33.77
N ARG A 111 -13.55 -0.11 33.55
CA ARG A 111 -14.50 0.88 34.10
C ARG A 111 -14.51 0.90 35.62
N GLU A 112 -14.48 -0.26 36.27
CA GLU A 112 -14.47 -0.33 37.73
C GLU A 112 -13.23 0.35 38.32
N VAL A 113 -12.04 0.01 37.79
CA VAL A 113 -10.77 0.54 38.30
C VAL A 113 -10.62 2.03 37.99
N HIS A 114 -10.92 2.45 36.76
CA HIS A 114 -10.76 3.84 36.35
C HIS A 114 -11.82 4.77 36.96
N GLU A 115 -13.06 4.31 37.16
CA GLU A 115 -14.07 5.11 37.87
C GLU A 115 -13.61 5.39 39.32
N ARG A 116 -13.11 4.37 40.02
CA ARG A 116 -12.60 4.54 41.38
C ARG A 116 -11.40 5.49 41.42
N PHE A 117 -10.45 5.33 40.49
CA PHE A 117 -9.26 6.16 40.38
C PHE A 117 -9.63 7.62 40.08
N PHE A 118 -10.39 7.87 39.01
CA PHE A 118 -10.79 9.22 38.62
C PHE A 118 -11.67 9.92 39.66
N ARG A 119 -12.55 9.19 40.37
CA ARG A 119 -13.32 9.78 41.48
C ARG A 119 -12.42 10.38 42.54
N ARG A 120 -11.34 9.68 42.90
CA ARG A 120 -10.38 10.14 43.91
C ARG A 120 -9.58 11.34 43.43
N GLU A 121 -8.92 11.24 42.27
CA GLU A 121 -8.09 12.31 41.71
C GLU A 121 -8.91 13.60 41.47
N MET A 122 -10.13 13.47 40.95
CA MET A 122 -11.00 14.62 40.74
C MET A 122 -11.48 15.24 42.05
N GLU A 123 -11.77 14.45 43.08
CA GLU A 123 -12.18 14.98 44.39
C GLU A 123 -11.04 15.79 45.03
N GLU A 124 -9.79 15.34 44.91
CA GLU A 124 -8.60 16.07 45.38
C GLU A 124 -8.43 17.42 44.66
N ALA A 125 -8.75 17.49 43.37
CA ALA A 125 -8.81 18.72 42.59
C ALA A 125 -10.08 19.57 42.82
N GLY A 126 -11.00 19.14 43.71
CA GLY A 126 -12.27 19.82 43.97
C GLY A 126 -13.30 19.69 42.84
N LEU A 127 -13.09 18.76 41.91
CA LEU A 127 -13.96 18.42 40.80
C LEU A 127 -14.87 17.23 41.14
N ARG A 128 -15.82 16.92 40.27
CA ARG A 128 -16.72 15.77 40.42
C ARG A 128 -16.63 14.86 39.21
N PHE A 129 -16.50 13.56 39.48
CA PHE A 129 -16.60 12.54 38.45
C PHE A 129 -18.00 12.52 37.82
N ASP A 130 -18.01 12.44 36.49
CA ASP A 130 -19.20 12.32 35.65
C ASP A 130 -18.92 11.28 34.55
N GLN A 131 -19.89 10.46 34.18
CA GLN A 131 -19.67 9.44 33.13
C GLN A 131 -19.55 10.02 31.72
N ASP A 132 -19.96 11.28 31.53
CA ASP A 132 -19.84 12.01 30.26
C ASP A 132 -18.58 12.89 30.23
N MET A 133 -17.75 12.85 31.28
CA MET A 133 -16.48 13.58 31.30
C MET A 133 -15.56 13.07 30.18
N PRO A 134 -14.85 13.98 29.49
CA PRO A 134 -13.82 13.57 28.54
C PRO A 134 -12.66 12.90 29.28
N VAL A 135 -12.22 11.77 28.74
CA VAL A 135 -11.01 11.04 29.10
C VAL A 135 -9.98 11.27 28.01
N VAL A 136 -8.76 11.63 28.39
CA VAL A 136 -7.61 11.66 27.50
C VAL A 136 -7.10 10.24 27.37
N CYS A 137 -7.17 9.72 26.16
CA CYS A 137 -6.70 8.39 25.83
C CYS A 137 -5.40 8.50 25.05
N GLU A 138 -4.33 7.92 25.59
CA GLU A 138 -3.05 7.78 24.93
C GLU A 138 -2.85 6.35 24.49
N GLU A 139 -2.36 6.18 23.27
CA GLU A 139 -1.85 4.93 22.73
C GLU A 139 -0.35 5.12 22.47
N PHE A 140 0.49 4.24 22.98
CA PHE A 140 1.95 4.38 22.93
C PHE A 140 2.66 3.07 22.67
N SER A 141 3.93 3.19 22.28
CA SER A 141 4.88 2.08 22.13
C SER A 141 6.02 2.21 23.13
N CYS A 142 6.49 1.10 23.71
CA CYS A 142 7.73 1.07 24.48
C CYS A 142 8.91 1.04 23.50
N VAL A 143 9.74 2.09 23.52
CA VAL A 143 10.81 2.31 22.55
C VAL A 143 12.22 2.08 23.11
N TYR A 144 12.36 1.94 24.44
CA TYR A 144 13.64 1.65 25.08
C TYR A 144 13.47 1.12 26.51
N VAL A 145 14.28 0.13 26.90
CA VAL A 145 14.35 -0.42 28.27
C VAL A 145 15.83 -0.45 28.71
N PRO A 146 16.19 0.04 29.91
CA PRO A 146 17.56 0.07 30.40
C PRO A 146 18.01 -1.29 30.88
N GLY A 147 19.26 -1.65 30.59
CA GLY A 147 19.78 -2.97 30.98
C GLY A 147 19.22 -4.12 30.15
N ASP A 148 18.37 -3.83 29.16
CA ASP A 148 18.29 -4.58 27.89
C ASP A 148 19.62 -4.35 27.15
N MET A 149 20.70 -4.83 27.80
CA MET A 149 21.91 -5.25 27.12
C MET A 149 21.42 -6.27 26.09
N ASP A 150 21.87 -6.13 24.85
CA ASP A 150 21.92 -7.21 23.88
C ASP A 150 21.79 -8.56 24.60
N HIS A 151 20.80 -9.37 24.22
CA HIS A 151 20.68 -10.74 24.70
C HIS A 151 21.89 -11.63 24.27
N ASP A 152 23.03 -11.02 23.91
CA ASP A 152 24.29 -11.58 23.47
C ASP A 152 25.48 -10.63 23.75
N LEU A 153 26.00 -10.62 24.98
CA LEU A 153 27.40 -10.22 25.23
C LEU A 153 28.15 -11.31 26.00
N VAL A 154 28.68 -12.28 25.25
CA VAL A 154 29.87 -13.03 25.67
C VAL A 154 31.09 -12.10 25.54
N PRO A 155 31.95 -11.96 26.55
CA PRO A 155 33.10 -11.06 26.47
C PRO A 155 34.07 -11.52 25.37
N GLY A 156 34.24 -10.69 24.32
CA GLY A 156 35.28 -10.86 23.29
C GLY A 156 34.82 -11.35 21.91
N GLY A 157 33.52 -11.41 21.61
CA GLY A 157 32.98 -11.84 20.31
C GLY A 157 32.25 -10.72 19.56
N LYS A 158 32.25 -10.76 18.22
CA LYS A 158 31.53 -9.84 17.33
C LYS A 158 30.01 -9.87 17.62
N ARG A 159 29.37 -8.69 17.59
CA ARG A 159 27.92 -8.43 17.72
C ARG A 159 27.06 -9.47 16.99
N HIS A 160 26.19 -10.20 17.70
CA HIS A 160 25.12 -10.98 17.08
C HIS A 160 23.86 -10.11 17.11
N HIS A 161 23.32 -9.73 15.94
CA HIS A 161 22.05 -9.02 15.86
C HIS A 161 20.92 -10.07 15.91
N SER A 162 19.83 -9.80 16.62
CA SER A 162 18.63 -10.65 16.50
C SER A 162 18.18 -10.70 15.03
N ILE A 163 17.52 -11.78 14.61
CA ILE A 163 17.06 -11.87 13.22
C ILE A 163 16.11 -10.73 12.86
N ILE A 164 15.33 -10.24 13.82
CA ILE A 164 14.40 -9.12 13.68
C ILE A 164 15.14 -7.82 13.38
N GLU A 165 16.11 -7.45 14.22
CA GLU A 165 16.89 -6.22 14.03
C GLU A 165 17.67 -6.26 12.72
N LYS A 166 18.19 -7.43 12.37
CA LYS A 166 18.86 -7.66 11.09
C LYS A 166 17.89 -7.50 9.92
N ILE A 167 16.67 -8.02 10.01
CA ILE A 167 15.64 -7.84 8.99
C ILE A 167 15.29 -6.37 8.83
N GLN A 168 15.05 -5.66 9.93
CA GLN A 168 14.75 -4.24 9.90
C GLN A 168 15.89 -3.43 9.28
N ALA A 169 17.13 -3.67 9.71
CA ALA A 169 18.30 -3.01 9.13
C ALA A 169 18.41 -3.28 7.62
N ASP A 170 18.29 -4.55 7.20
CA ASP A 170 18.32 -4.94 5.79
C ASP A 170 17.19 -4.26 4.99
N LEU A 171 15.99 -4.13 5.55
CA LEU A 171 14.86 -3.45 4.89
C LEU A 171 15.11 -1.94 4.75
N TRP A 172 15.64 -1.30 5.78
CA TRP A 172 16.00 0.13 5.76
C TRP A 172 17.13 0.43 4.78
N GLU A 173 18.09 -0.50 4.59
CA GLU A 173 19.11 -0.40 3.55
C GLU A 173 18.52 -0.52 2.13
N LEU A 174 17.42 -1.27 1.97
CA LEU A 174 16.73 -1.46 0.70
C LEU A 174 15.71 -0.36 0.36
N ARG A 175 15.58 0.66 1.21
CA ARG A 175 14.64 1.77 1.08
C ARG A 175 14.75 2.52 -0.25
N ASP A 176 13.60 2.82 -0.83
CA ASP A 176 13.43 3.72 -1.98
C ASP A 176 12.31 4.74 -1.66
N GLU A 177 12.69 5.96 -1.32
CA GLU A 177 11.76 7.05 -0.94
C GLU A 177 10.74 7.36 -2.05
N GLY A 178 11.15 7.32 -3.32
CA GLY A 178 10.22 7.54 -4.42
C GLY A 178 9.20 6.40 -4.56
N TYR A 179 9.58 5.19 -4.15
CA TYR A 179 8.66 4.06 -4.10
C TYR A 179 7.75 4.10 -2.87
N LYS A 180 8.27 4.52 -1.71
CA LYS A 180 7.47 4.81 -0.52
C LYS A 180 6.33 5.79 -0.84
N ASP A 181 6.64 6.93 -1.45
CA ASP A 181 5.65 7.94 -1.84
C ASP A 181 4.59 7.39 -2.79
N PHE A 182 5.01 6.53 -3.73
CA PHE A 182 4.10 5.86 -4.64
C PHE A 182 3.19 4.88 -3.91
N GLN A 183 3.73 4.07 -2.99
CA GLN A 183 2.95 3.11 -2.20
C GLN A 183 1.98 3.82 -1.27
N ALA A 184 2.41 4.84 -0.53
CA ALA A 184 1.54 5.63 0.37
C ALA A 184 0.30 6.18 -0.35
N LYS A 185 0.45 6.62 -1.61
CA LYS A 185 -0.69 7.08 -2.44
C LYS A 185 -1.59 5.94 -2.91
N LEU A 186 -1.03 4.75 -3.12
CA LEU A 186 -1.73 3.57 -3.63
C LEU A 186 -2.54 2.84 -2.54
N ILE A 187 -2.09 2.91 -1.28
CA ILE A 187 -2.73 2.30 -0.11
C ILE A 187 -2.99 3.40 0.96
N PRO A 188 -3.93 4.33 0.71
CA PRO A 188 -4.14 5.49 1.57
C PRO A 188 -4.67 5.18 2.98
N THR A 189 -5.02 3.92 3.25
CA THR A 189 -5.45 3.44 4.57
C THR A 189 -4.29 3.02 5.47
N VAL A 190 -3.07 2.92 4.93
CA VAL A 190 -1.86 2.58 5.69
C VAL A 190 -1.12 3.86 6.04
N ASP A 191 -0.68 3.98 7.30
CA ASP A 191 0.12 5.12 7.73
C ASP A 191 1.43 5.20 6.91
N PRO A 192 1.67 6.29 6.17
CA PRO A 192 2.92 6.50 5.44
C PRO A 192 4.18 6.41 6.32
N GLY A 193 4.06 6.64 7.63
CA GLY A 193 5.14 6.48 8.61
C GLY A 193 5.65 5.04 8.71
N THR A 194 4.77 4.06 8.50
CA THR A 194 5.08 2.61 8.58
C THR A 194 5.58 2.02 7.26
N ILE A 195 5.64 2.82 6.19
CA ILE A 195 6.12 2.37 4.87
C ILE A 195 7.61 2.72 4.75
N ILE A 196 8.45 1.70 4.61
CA ILE A 196 9.88 1.87 4.30
C ILE A 196 10.05 2.13 2.81
N GLY A 197 9.33 1.41 1.95
CA GLY A 197 9.41 1.60 0.49
C GLY A 197 10.36 0.64 -0.20
N VAL A 198 10.31 -0.65 0.13
CA VAL A 198 11.17 -1.68 -0.48
C VAL A 198 10.52 -2.22 -1.75
N ARG A 199 11.26 -2.23 -2.87
CA ARG A 199 10.73 -2.76 -4.14
C ARG A 199 10.41 -4.25 -4.02
N ILE A 200 9.21 -4.64 -4.46
CA ILE A 200 8.72 -6.02 -4.39
C ILE A 200 9.71 -7.09 -4.93
N PRO A 201 10.43 -6.88 -6.05
CA PRO A 201 11.44 -7.84 -6.50
C PRO A 201 12.59 -8.05 -5.51
N GLN A 202 13.03 -7.00 -4.81
CA GLN A 202 14.06 -7.08 -3.76
C GLN A 202 13.49 -7.80 -2.54
N LEU A 203 12.28 -7.45 -2.12
CA LEU A 203 11.61 -8.08 -0.98
C LEU A 203 11.40 -9.59 -1.19
N ARG A 204 10.91 -10.00 -2.37
CA ARG A 204 10.78 -11.43 -2.73
C ARG A 204 12.13 -12.15 -2.79
N LYS A 205 13.20 -11.48 -3.26
CA LYS A 205 14.55 -12.05 -3.24
C LYS A 205 15.03 -12.26 -1.81
N TYR A 206 14.74 -11.30 -0.93
CA TYR A 206 15.10 -11.35 0.47
C TYR A 206 14.35 -12.45 1.23
N ALA A 207 13.03 -12.56 1.04
CA ALA A 207 12.21 -13.63 1.60
C ALA A 207 12.75 -15.05 1.29
N ARG A 208 13.19 -15.28 0.04
CA ARG A 208 13.79 -16.59 -0.36
C ARG A 208 15.09 -16.91 0.38
N LYS A 209 15.86 -15.89 0.77
CA LYS A 209 17.08 -16.04 1.57
C LYS A 209 16.70 -16.35 3.02
N LEU A 210 15.78 -15.56 3.59
CA LEU A 210 15.34 -15.67 4.97
C LEU A 210 14.58 -16.96 5.29
N ALA A 211 13.82 -17.51 4.34
CA ALA A 211 13.12 -18.78 4.54
C ALA A 211 14.04 -19.98 4.81
N ARG A 212 15.37 -19.82 4.70
CA ARG A 212 16.38 -20.82 5.02
C ARG A 212 17.13 -20.51 6.32
N ASP A 213 16.85 -19.36 6.92
CA ASP A 213 17.48 -18.94 8.16
C ASP A 213 16.85 -19.72 9.34
N PRO A 214 17.64 -20.41 10.18
CA PRO A 214 17.12 -21.21 11.30
C PRO A 214 16.27 -20.40 12.29
N GLN A 215 16.47 -19.09 12.35
CA GLN A 215 15.76 -18.20 13.28
C GLN A 215 14.51 -17.57 12.65
N ILE A 216 14.14 -17.89 11.40
CA ILE A 216 13.02 -17.25 10.71
C ILE A 216 11.68 -17.36 11.46
N GLY A 217 11.52 -18.42 12.26
CA GLY A 217 10.35 -18.60 13.13
C GLY A 217 10.17 -17.47 14.15
N GLU A 218 11.25 -16.83 14.61
CA GLU A 218 11.19 -15.69 15.53
C GLU A 218 10.52 -14.48 14.87
N PHE A 219 10.90 -14.17 13.62
CA PHE A 219 10.28 -13.09 12.84
C PHE A 219 8.82 -13.41 12.48
N LEU A 220 8.50 -14.66 12.11
CA LEU A 220 7.11 -15.05 11.85
C LEU A 220 6.24 -15.00 13.13
N ALA A 221 6.86 -15.19 14.30
CA ALA A 221 6.15 -15.14 15.57
C ALA A 221 5.88 -13.70 16.07
N GLN A 222 6.68 -12.72 15.65
CA GLN A 222 6.57 -11.32 16.03
C GLN A 222 5.44 -10.62 15.28
N LEU A 223 4.23 -10.71 15.83
CA LEU A 223 3.05 -10.02 15.32
C LEU A 223 2.46 -9.15 16.45
N PRO A 224 1.98 -7.93 16.15
CA PRO A 224 2.00 -7.28 14.84
C PRO A 224 3.40 -6.82 14.40
N HIS A 225 3.59 -6.66 13.08
CA HIS A 225 4.80 -6.04 12.52
C HIS A 225 4.76 -4.52 12.66
N SER A 226 5.93 -3.90 12.71
CA SER A 226 6.07 -2.44 12.82
C SER A 226 5.95 -1.73 11.47
N TYR A 227 6.35 -2.39 10.39
CA TYR A 227 6.38 -1.81 9.06
C TYR A 227 5.50 -2.55 8.05
N TYR A 228 4.89 -1.81 7.13
CA TYR A 228 4.17 -2.35 5.98
C TYR A 228 5.03 -3.32 5.15
N ASP A 229 6.32 -3.00 4.99
CA ASP A 229 7.27 -3.83 4.24
C ASP A 229 7.57 -5.16 4.96
N GLU A 230 7.52 -5.21 6.30
CA GLU A 230 7.64 -6.44 7.09
C GLU A 230 6.42 -7.35 6.89
N ASN A 231 5.21 -6.79 6.87
CA ASN A 231 3.98 -7.55 6.55
C ASN A 231 4.08 -8.23 5.17
N ASN A 232 4.58 -7.51 4.16
CA ASN A 232 4.81 -8.10 2.84
C ASN A 232 5.94 -9.13 2.84
N LEU A 233 7.00 -8.92 3.63
CA LEU A 233 8.08 -9.89 3.79
C LEU A 233 7.59 -11.18 4.43
N HIS A 234 6.80 -11.07 5.52
CA HIS A 234 6.15 -12.18 6.20
C HIS A 234 5.33 -13.02 5.21
N ALA A 235 4.45 -12.38 4.44
CA ALA A 235 3.68 -13.05 3.38
C ALA A 235 4.58 -13.83 2.41
N PHE A 236 5.67 -13.24 1.93
CA PHE A 236 6.58 -13.90 0.99
C PHE A 236 7.42 -15.02 1.61
N VAL A 237 7.71 -14.97 2.92
CA VAL A 237 8.36 -16.05 3.66
C VAL A 237 7.39 -17.22 3.82
N VAL A 238 6.13 -16.96 4.21
CA VAL A 238 5.07 -17.99 4.29
C VAL A 238 4.86 -18.68 2.93
N GLU A 239 4.95 -17.95 1.81
CA GLU A 239 4.89 -18.53 0.47
C GLU A 239 6.03 -19.52 0.15
N GLN A 240 7.12 -19.53 0.91
CA GLN A 240 8.23 -20.49 0.74
C GLN A 240 7.99 -21.83 1.44
N ILE A 241 7.03 -21.89 2.37
CA ILE A 241 6.69 -23.11 3.12
C ILE A 241 6.06 -24.11 2.16
N ARG A 242 6.60 -25.33 2.16
CA ARG A 242 6.18 -26.42 1.25
C ARG A 242 5.25 -27.42 1.91
N ASP A 243 5.28 -27.50 3.22
CA ASP A 243 4.32 -28.29 3.98
C ASP A 243 2.97 -27.55 4.02
N TYR A 244 1.89 -28.26 3.73
CA TYR A 244 0.58 -27.66 3.61
C TYR A 244 0.03 -27.20 4.96
N GLU A 245 0.14 -28.04 5.99
CA GLU A 245 -0.40 -27.76 7.31
C GLU A 245 0.37 -26.62 7.99
N GLU A 246 1.70 -26.64 7.90
CA GLU A 246 2.54 -25.55 8.39
C GLU A 246 2.22 -24.22 7.68
N CYS A 247 2.09 -24.24 6.35
CA CYS A 247 1.77 -23.03 5.59
C CYS A 247 0.37 -22.49 5.93
N LEU A 248 -0.61 -23.37 6.10
CA LEU A 248 -1.96 -23.02 6.49
C LEU A 248 -2.00 -22.39 7.89
N GLU A 249 -1.27 -22.97 8.84
CA GLU A 249 -1.17 -22.46 10.21
C GLU A 249 -0.52 -21.07 10.25
N GLN A 250 0.61 -20.89 9.56
CA GLN A 250 1.25 -19.57 9.47
C GLN A 250 0.35 -18.54 8.77
N THR A 251 -0.39 -18.95 7.74
CA THR A 251 -1.38 -18.10 7.08
C THR A 251 -2.47 -17.66 8.05
N ARG A 252 -3.05 -18.60 8.83
CA ARG A 252 -4.09 -18.30 9.82
C ARG A 252 -3.59 -17.36 10.92
N ARG A 253 -2.37 -17.56 11.38
CA ARG A 253 -1.72 -16.69 12.38
C ARG A 253 -1.52 -15.27 11.87
N PHE A 254 -1.21 -15.10 10.59
CA PHE A 254 -0.89 -13.80 9.98
C PHE A 254 -2.11 -12.98 9.59
N LEU A 255 -3.17 -13.61 9.08
CA LEU A 255 -4.34 -12.91 8.51
C LEU A 255 -4.98 -11.84 9.42
N PRO A 256 -5.12 -12.02 10.75
CA PRO A 256 -5.67 -11.00 11.64
C PRO A 256 -4.91 -9.67 11.65
N TYR A 257 -3.65 -9.67 11.22
CA TYR A 257 -2.78 -8.49 11.18
C TYR A 257 -2.70 -7.84 9.80
N VAL A 258 -3.42 -8.38 8.80
CA VAL A 258 -3.47 -7.80 7.46
C VAL A 258 -4.57 -6.74 7.39
N ASP A 259 -4.16 -5.49 7.20
CA ASP A 259 -5.04 -4.30 7.29
C ASP A 259 -5.18 -3.53 5.96
N ASN A 260 -4.64 -4.08 4.87
CA ASN A 260 -4.63 -3.43 3.58
C ASN A 260 -4.75 -4.43 2.43
N TRP A 261 -5.31 -3.96 1.32
CA TRP A 261 -5.58 -4.82 0.16
C TRP A 261 -4.31 -5.33 -0.53
N ALA A 262 -3.21 -4.57 -0.46
CA ALA A 262 -1.98 -4.90 -1.19
C ALA A 262 -1.29 -6.11 -0.57
N THR A 263 -1.08 -6.12 0.76
CA THR A 263 -0.54 -7.28 1.48
C THR A 263 -1.45 -8.49 1.33
N CYS A 264 -2.77 -8.29 1.46
CA CYS A 264 -3.77 -9.34 1.27
C CYS A 264 -3.67 -10.04 -0.10
N ASP A 265 -3.65 -9.27 -1.19
CA ASP A 265 -3.67 -9.84 -2.55
C ASP A 265 -2.31 -10.41 -3.00
N MET A 266 -1.22 -10.00 -2.33
CA MET A 266 0.15 -10.43 -2.65
C MET A 266 0.46 -11.85 -2.18
N MET A 267 -0.18 -12.30 -1.09
CA MET A 267 0.04 -13.62 -0.51
C MET A 267 -0.82 -14.67 -1.23
N ALA A 268 -0.18 -15.63 -1.89
CA ALA A 268 -0.84 -16.78 -2.49
C ALA A 268 0.11 -17.99 -2.51
N PRO A 269 0.24 -18.72 -1.37
CA PRO A 269 1.15 -19.84 -1.26
C PRO A 269 0.93 -20.88 -2.35
N LYS A 270 2.00 -21.31 -3.02
CA LYS A 270 1.88 -22.26 -4.13
C LYS A 270 1.43 -23.64 -3.67
N VAL A 271 1.78 -24.04 -2.44
CA VAL A 271 1.40 -25.32 -1.84
C VAL A 271 -0.12 -25.50 -1.77
N PHE A 272 -0.87 -24.40 -1.59
CA PHE A 272 -2.33 -24.40 -1.61
C PHE A 272 -2.89 -24.87 -2.96
N GLY A 273 -2.24 -24.50 -4.07
CA GLY A 273 -2.63 -24.94 -5.41
C GLY A 273 -2.48 -26.44 -5.63
N SER A 274 -1.68 -27.14 -4.83
CA SER A 274 -1.53 -28.61 -4.85
C SER A 274 -2.48 -29.33 -3.88
N HIS A 275 -3.17 -28.60 -3.01
CA HIS A 275 -4.06 -29.14 -1.97
C HIS A 275 -5.46 -28.51 -2.04
N ARG A 276 -5.97 -28.30 -3.26
CA ARG A 276 -7.24 -27.58 -3.51
C ARG A 276 -8.44 -28.23 -2.84
N GLU A 277 -8.47 -29.54 -2.67
CA GLU A 277 -9.59 -30.19 -1.97
C GLU A 277 -9.60 -29.81 -0.48
N ALA A 278 -8.46 -29.94 0.20
CA ALA A 278 -8.32 -29.61 1.62
C ALA A 278 -8.45 -28.09 1.90
N LEU A 279 -8.00 -27.25 0.96
CA LEU A 279 -7.99 -25.79 1.10
C LEU A 279 -9.40 -25.16 1.06
N LEU A 280 -10.39 -25.82 0.45
CA LEU A 280 -11.71 -25.24 0.27
C LEU A 280 -12.38 -24.93 1.63
N THR A 281 -12.20 -25.79 2.63
CA THR A 281 -12.76 -25.57 3.97
C THR A 281 -12.18 -24.31 4.63
N PRO A 282 -10.84 -24.12 4.75
CA PRO A 282 -10.26 -22.86 5.20
C PRO A 282 -10.73 -21.63 4.43
N ILE A 283 -10.89 -21.72 3.11
CA ILE A 283 -11.40 -20.61 2.30
C ILE A 283 -12.80 -20.19 2.76
N CYS A 284 -13.70 -21.16 2.95
CA CYS A 284 -15.05 -20.89 3.43
C CYS A 284 -15.03 -20.30 4.86
N GLU A 285 -14.16 -20.78 5.74
CA GLU A 285 -13.96 -20.23 7.09
C GLU A 285 -13.51 -18.76 7.02
N TRP A 286 -12.52 -18.43 6.16
CA TRP A 286 -12.05 -17.06 5.99
C TRP A 286 -13.13 -16.13 5.43
N ILE A 287 -13.93 -16.60 4.47
CA ILE A 287 -15.06 -15.84 3.90
C ILE A 287 -16.15 -15.58 4.96
N ALA A 288 -16.32 -16.48 5.92
CA ALA A 288 -17.30 -16.36 7.01
C ALA A 288 -16.78 -15.61 8.24
N SER A 289 -15.52 -15.17 8.26
CA SER A 289 -14.84 -14.66 9.47
C SER A 289 -15.40 -13.35 10.03
N GLY A 290 -16.07 -12.52 9.22
CA GLY A 290 -16.46 -11.16 9.61
C GLY A 290 -15.35 -10.11 9.43
N GLU A 291 -14.09 -10.55 9.30
CA GLU A 291 -12.91 -9.67 9.20
C GLU A 291 -12.63 -9.25 7.75
N THR A 292 -12.68 -7.95 7.45
CA THR A 292 -12.62 -7.37 6.09
C THR A 292 -11.57 -8.00 5.17
N TYR A 293 -10.31 -8.06 5.61
CA TYR A 293 -9.20 -8.55 4.78
C TYR A 293 -9.05 -10.07 4.81
N THR A 294 -9.54 -10.75 5.85
CA THR A 294 -9.65 -12.21 5.89
C THR A 294 -10.71 -12.70 4.90
N ILE A 295 -11.88 -12.05 4.85
CA ILE A 295 -12.92 -12.33 3.84
C ILE A 295 -12.36 -12.08 2.43
N ARG A 296 -11.67 -10.94 2.24
CA ARG A 296 -11.00 -10.62 0.97
C ARG A 296 -10.01 -11.70 0.56
N TYR A 297 -9.16 -12.14 1.49
CA TYR A 297 -8.16 -13.18 1.25
C TYR A 297 -8.81 -14.49 0.82
N GLY A 298 -9.85 -14.95 1.52
CA GLY A 298 -10.59 -16.15 1.17
C GLY A 298 -11.19 -16.10 -0.24
N MET A 299 -11.88 -15.00 -0.59
CA MET A 299 -12.38 -14.79 -1.95
C MET A 299 -11.24 -14.71 -2.99
N GLY A 300 -10.09 -14.13 -2.62
CA GLY A 300 -8.88 -14.07 -3.43
C GLY A 300 -8.30 -15.45 -3.74
N MET A 301 -8.25 -16.35 -2.74
CA MET A 301 -7.82 -17.75 -2.93
C MET A 301 -8.80 -18.51 -3.82
N LEU A 302 -10.10 -18.32 -3.62
CA LEU A 302 -11.14 -18.91 -4.48
C LEU A 302 -10.98 -18.44 -5.94
N MET A 303 -10.75 -17.14 -6.14
CA MET A 303 -10.50 -16.55 -7.48
C MET A 303 -9.24 -17.14 -8.15
N ARG A 304 -8.18 -17.36 -7.36
CA ARG A 304 -6.87 -17.80 -7.83
C ARG A 304 -6.89 -19.26 -8.28
N PHE A 305 -7.48 -20.14 -7.46
CA PHE A 305 -7.33 -21.57 -7.60
C PHE A 305 -8.56 -22.31 -8.16
N TYR A 306 -9.75 -21.71 -8.15
CA TYR A 306 -11.01 -22.43 -8.42
C TYR A 306 -11.84 -21.85 -9.58
N LEU A 307 -11.30 -20.94 -10.38
CA LEU A 307 -11.98 -20.40 -11.57
C LEU A 307 -11.53 -21.05 -12.90
N GLU A 308 -10.69 -22.08 -12.85
CA GLU A 308 -10.17 -22.77 -14.05
C GLU A 308 -10.51 -24.26 -14.01
N GLU A 309 -9.51 -25.15 -13.97
CA GLU A 309 -9.67 -26.60 -14.14
C GLU A 309 -10.66 -27.24 -13.15
N ASP A 310 -10.65 -26.82 -11.89
CA ASP A 310 -11.52 -27.36 -10.84
C ASP A 310 -12.80 -26.55 -10.61
N PHE A 311 -13.18 -25.70 -11.56
CA PHE A 311 -14.33 -24.81 -11.37
C PHE A 311 -15.64 -25.56 -11.14
N LYS A 312 -16.37 -25.13 -10.10
CA LYS A 312 -17.75 -25.53 -9.82
C LYS A 312 -18.64 -24.30 -9.70
N PRO A 313 -19.88 -24.32 -10.24
CA PRO A 313 -20.81 -23.20 -10.14
C PRO A 313 -21.12 -22.74 -8.70
N GLU A 314 -20.97 -23.63 -7.72
CA GLU A 314 -21.14 -23.33 -6.30
C GLU A 314 -20.15 -22.26 -5.79
N TYR A 315 -18.97 -22.14 -6.40
CA TYR A 315 -17.98 -21.13 -6.00
C TYR A 315 -18.45 -19.70 -6.32
N LEU A 316 -19.19 -19.53 -7.41
CA LEU A 316 -19.85 -18.26 -7.72
C LEU A 316 -20.90 -17.92 -6.67
N ARG A 317 -21.63 -18.94 -6.18
CA ARG A 317 -22.67 -18.78 -5.18
C ARG A 317 -22.09 -18.33 -3.83
N ILE A 318 -20.99 -18.96 -3.39
CA ILE A 318 -20.28 -18.57 -2.16
C ILE A 318 -19.97 -17.06 -2.16
N VAL A 319 -19.42 -16.53 -3.26
CA VAL A 319 -19.05 -15.11 -3.36
C VAL A 319 -20.26 -14.19 -3.54
N ALA A 320 -21.30 -14.64 -4.25
CA ALA A 320 -22.53 -13.87 -4.41
C ALA A 320 -23.25 -13.65 -3.08
N GLU A 321 -23.30 -14.68 -2.24
CA GLU A 321 -24.00 -14.69 -0.94
C GLU A 321 -23.31 -13.82 0.12
N VAL A 322 -22.03 -13.46 -0.06
CA VAL A 322 -21.35 -12.51 0.83
C VAL A 322 -22.08 -11.16 0.81
N SER A 323 -22.50 -10.70 1.98
CA SER A 323 -23.08 -9.37 2.18
C SER A 323 -22.23 -8.60 3.17
N SER A 324 -21.71 -7.45 2.76
CA SER A 324 -20.86 -6.61 3.61
C SER A 324 -21.03 -5.14 3.26
N SER A 325 -20.92 -4.26 4.26
CA SER A 325 -20.78 -2.83 4.05
C SER A 325 -19.35 -2.41 3.73
N GLU A 326 -18.38 -3.31 3.79
CA GLU A 326 -16.98 -2.99 3.64
C GLU A 326 -16.59 -2.84 2.17
N TYR A 327 -15.98 -1.70 1.85
CA TYR A 327 -15.60 -1.36 0.48
C TYR A 327 -14.67 -2.42 -0.14
N TYR A 328 -13.63 -2.85 0.60
CA TYR A 328 -12.65 -3.80 0.08
C TYR A 328 -13.19 -5.22 -0.09
N VAL A 329 -14.23 -5.60 0.68
CA VAL A 329 -14.97 -6.85 0.47
C VAL A 329 -15.76 -6.77 -0.83
N ASN A 330 -16.56 -5.71 -1.02
CA ASN A 330 -17.36 -5.56 -2.23
C ASN A 330 -16.50 -5.37 -3.49
N MET A 331 -15.36 -4.68 -3.39
CA MET A 331 -14.39 -4.59 -4.47
C MET A 331 -13.84 -5.96 -4.86
N MET A 332 -13.55 -6.82 -3.88
CA MET A 332 -13.09 -8.19 -4.14
C MET A 332 -14.19 -9.03 -4.79
N ARG A 333 -15.44 -8.93 -4.34
CA ARG A 333 -16.59 -9.57 -5.01
C ARG A 333 -16.70 -9.14 -6.48
N ALA A 334 -16.58 -7.83 -6.73
CA ALA A 334 -16.63 -7.29 -8.09
C ALA A 334 -15.46 -7.79 -8.97
N TRP A 335 -14.24 -7.86 -8.41
CA TRP A 335 -13.08 -8.38 -9.12
C TRP A 335 -13.18 -9.89 -9.37
N TYR A 336 -13.70 -10.65 -8.40
CA TYR A 336 -13.98 -12.08 -8.53
C TYR A 336 -14.91 -12.34 -9.70
N PHE A 337 -16.08 -11.67 -9.75
CA PHE A 337 -17.02 -11.87 -10.85
C PHE A 337 -16.51 -11.35 -12.20
N ALA A 338 -15.72 -10.28 -12.23
CA ALA A 338 -15.08 -9.82 -13.46
C ALA A 338 -14.07 -10.85 -13.99
N THR A 339 -13.34 -11.50 -13.09
CA THR A 339 -12.42 -12.59 -13.43
C THR A 339 -13.20 -13.84 -13.86
N ALA A 340 -14.29 -14.18 -13.17
CA ALA A 340 -15.17 -15.28 -13.54
C ALA A 340 -15.82 -15.08 -14.91
N LEU A 341 -16.26 -13.87 -15.28
CA LEU A 341 -16.72 -13.55 -16.64
C LEU A 341 -15.63 -13.80 -17.69
N SER A 342 -14.35 -13.65 -17.34
CA SER A 342 -13.24 -13.87 -18.27
C SER A 342 -12.83 -15.34 -18.42
N LYS A 343 -13.10 -16.18 -17.42
CA LYS A 343 -12.68 -17.58 -17.38
C LYS A 343 -13.83 -18.58 -17.55
N GLN A 344 -15.00 -18.22 -17.04
CA GLN A 344 -16.20 -19.05 -16.90
C GLN A 344 -17.45 -18.26 -17.34
N TYR A 345 -17.39 -17.67 -18.55
CA TYR A 345 -18.38 -16.68 -19.03
C TYR A 345 -19.83 -17.17 -18.91
N GLU A 346 -20.13 -18.38 -19.40
CA GLU A 346 -21.50 -18.93 -19.38
C GLU A 346 -22.03 -19.15 -17.96
N ALA A 347 -21.15 -19.54 -17.02
CA ALA A 347 -21.54 -19.75 -15.63
C ALA A 347 -21.69 -18.43 -14.85
N ALA A 348 -20.84 -17.44 -15.15
CA ALA A 348 -20.82 -16.15 -14.46
C ALA A 348 -21.87 -15.16 -15.00
N LEU A 349 -22.20 -15.22 -16.30
CA LEU A 349 -23.12 -14.28 -16.94
C LEU A 349 -24.52 -14.21 -16.28
N PRO A 350 -25.15 -15.32 -15.84
CA PRO A 350 -26.44 -15.27 -15.14
C PRO A 350 -26.44 -14.36 -13.91
N TYR A 351 -25.34 -14.27 -13.16
CA TYR A 351 -25.25 -13.40 -11.99
C TYR A 351 -25.38 -11.91 -12.35
N ILE A 352 -24.95 -11.52 -13.54
CA ILE A 352 -25.08 -10.16 -14.05
C ILE A 352 -26.40 -9.98 -14.79
N ARG A 353 -26.79 -10.92 -15.65
CA ARG A 353 -28.05 -10.81 -16.40
C ARG A 353 -29.27 -10.73 -15.48
N GLU A 354 -29.25 -11.51 -14.40
CA GLU A 354 -30.36 -11.62 -13.45
C GLU A 354 -30.17 -10.75 -12.20
N LYS A 355 -29.15 -9.88 -12.19
CA LYS A 355 -28.89 -8.90 -11.12
C LYS A 355 -28.80 -9.55 -9.74
N ARG A 356 -28.04 -10.64 -9.63
CA ARG A 356 -27.86 -11.41 -8.39
C ARG A 356 -26.84 -10.78 -7.43
N LEU A 357 -26.28 -9.63 -7.78
CA LEU A 357 -25.35 -8.85 -6.96
C LEU A 357 -26.01 -7.51 -6.59
N ASP A 358 -25.57 -6.91 -5.49
CA ASP A 358 -25.97 -5.55 -5.16
C ASP A 358 -25.55 -4.56 -6.27
N SER A 359 -26.29 -3.47 -6.44
CA SER A 359 -26.17 -2.59 -7.61
C SER A 359 -24.77 -1.98 -7.78
N TRP A 360 -24.06 -1.70 -6.69
CA TRP A 360 -22.68 -1.18 -6.78
C TRP A 360 -21.73 -2.29 -7.25
N THR A 361 -21.73 -3.45 -6.58
CA THR A 361 -20.88 -4.58 -6.96
C THR A 361 -21.16 -5.06 -8.38
N HIS A 362 -22.43 -5.08 -8.79
CA HIS A 362 -22.87 -5.39 -10.15
C HIS A 362 -22.25 -4.45 -11.19
N ASN A 363 -22.40 -3.13 -11.00
CA ASN A 363 -21.86 -2.15 -11.93
C ASN A 363 -20.33 -2.14 -11.94
N LYS A 364 -19.70 -2.32 -10.78
CA LYS A 364 -18.25 -2.42 -10.63
C LYS A 364 -17.71 -3.65 -11.33
N THR A 365 -18.40 -4.79 -11.23
CA THR A 365 -18.10 -6.03 -11.97
C THR A 365 -18.08 -5.77 -13.47
N ILE A 366 -19.15 -5.14 -14.00
CA ILE A 366 -19.22 -4.80 -15.43
C ILE A 366 -18.06 -3.90 -15.85
N GLN A 367 -17.73 -2.90 -15.03
CA GLN A 367 -16.59 -2.02 -15.29
C GLN A 367 -15.28 -2.81 -15.38
N LYS A 368 -14.96 -3.61 -14.35
CA LYS A 368 -13.71 -4.38 -14.30
C LYS A 368 -13.64 -5.44 -15.40
N ALA A 369 -14.75 -6.08 -15.74
CA ALA A 369 -14.82 -7.01 -16.87
C ALA A 369 -14.51 -6.29 -18.19
N CYS A 370 -15.00 -5.06 -18.38
CA CYS A 370 -14.73 -4.27 -19.57
C CYS A 370 -13.26 -3.80 -19.70
N GLU A 371 -12.54 -3.70 -18.59
CA GLU A 371 -11.10 -3.38 -18.55
C GLU A 371 -10.24 -4.57 -19.02
N SER A 372 -10.78 -5.80 -18.95
CA SER A 372 -10.05 -7.02 -19.35
C SER A 372 -9.95 -7.16 -20.87
N PHE A 373 -8.76 -7.53 -21.36
CA PHE A 373 -8.54 -7.90 -22.76
C PHE A 373 -9.13 -9.28 -23.13
N ARG A 374 -9.48 -10.10 -22.13
CA ARG A 374 -10.06 -11.45 -22.34
C ARG A 374 -11.56 -11.43 -22.66
N ILE A 375 -12.23 -10.29 -22.44
CA ILE A 375 -13.64 -10.11 -22.78
C ILE A 375 -13.72 -9.51 -24.19
N THR A 376 -14.52 -10.11 -25.08
CA THR A 376 -14.64 -9.64 -26.48
C THR A 376 -15.36 -8.29 -26.57
N ALA A 377 -15.24 -7.60 -27.71
CA ALA A 377 -15.92 -6.33 -27.93
C ALA A 377 -17.45 -6.46 -27.82
N GLU A 378 -18.01 -7.57 -28.33
CA GLU A 378 -19.43 -7.91 -28.29
C GLU A 378 -19.87 -8.15 -26.84
N GLN A 379 -19.11 -8.94 -26.08
CA GLN A 379 -19.38 -9.18 -24.67
C GLN A 379 -19.32 -7.88 -23.86
N LYS A 380 -18.33 -7.02 -24.10
CA LYS A 380 -18.25 -5.69 -23.46
C LYS A 380 -19.47 -4.82 -23.77
N LYS A 381 -19.90 -4.79 -25.03
CA LYS A 381 -21.10 -4.06 -25.45
C LYS A 381 -22.33 -4.59 -24.74
N TYR A 382 -22.50 -5.91 -24.67
CA TYR A 382 -23.61 -6.56 -23.99
C TYR A 382 -23.62 -6.27 -22.49
N LEU A 383 -22.49 -6.48 -21.79
CA LEU A 383 -22.35 -6.24 -20.35
C LEU A 383 -22.64 -4.77 -19.99
N ARG A 384 -22.20 -3.80 -20.79
CA ARG A 384 -22.52 -2.38 -20.57
C ARG A 384 -24.02 -2.09 -20.61
N GLY A 385 -24.75 -2.80 -21.47
CA GLY A 385 -26.21 -2.72 -21.54
C GLY A 385 -26.94 -3.29 -20.31
N LEU A 386 -26.24 -4.01 -19.43
CA LEU A 386 -26.78 -4.59 -18.20
C LEU A 386 -26.54 -3.74 -16.95
N LYS A 387 -25.93 -2.55 -17.07
CA LYS A 387 -25.74 -1.64 -15.93
C LYS A 387 -27.08 -1.22 -15.34
N VAL A 388 -27.10 -0.99 -14.02
CA VAL A 388 -28.30 -0.61 -13.26
C VAL A 388 -28.12 0.74 -12.57
N SER A 389 -29.22 1.42 -12.25
CA SER A 389 -29.17 2.63 -11.42
C SER A 389 -28.75 2.28 -9.99
N LEU A 390 -27.98 3.15 -9.35
CA LEU A 390 -27.58 3.01 -7.93
C LEU A 390 -28.72 3.46 -7.01
N THR A 391 -28.89 2.80 -5.87
CA THR A 391 -29.79 3.26 -4.80
C THR A 391 -29.13 4.37 -3.96
N GLU A 392 -29.91 5.18 -3.23
CA GLU A 392 -29.40 6.26 -2.36
C GLU A 392 -28.40 5.75 -1.31
N LYS A 393 -28.68 4.62 -0.65
CA LYS A 393 -27.74 3.97 0.31
C LYS A 393 -26.42 3.54 -0.33
N GLN A 394 -26.42 3.19 -1.62
CA GLN A 394 -25.23 2.73 -2.35
C GLN A 394 -24.46 3.87 -3.03
N SER A 395 -25.03 5.07 -3.10
CA SER A 395 -24.31 6.28 -3.52
C SER A 395 -23.18 6.64 -2.55
N LEU A 396 -23.27 6.22 -1.28
CA LEU A 396 -22.23 6.39 -0.25
C LEU A 396 -20.93 5.62 -0.57
N TYR A 397 -21.02 4.46 -1.24
CA TYR A 397 -19.83 3.71 -1.70
C TYR A 397 -19.03 4.44 -2.79
N ARG A 398 -19.64 5.42 -3.46
CA ARG A 398 -18.97 6.27 -4.45
C ARG A 398 -17.90 7.16 -3.78
N GLY A 399 -18.17 7.65 -2.56
CA GLY A 399 -17.21 8.42 -1.76
C GLY A 399 -16.06 7.55 -1.20
N ALA A 400 -16.31 6.28 -0.91
CA ALA A 400 -15.26 5.32 -0.54
C ALA A 400 -14.38 4.95 -1.76
N ASP A 401 -14.96 4.83 -2.95
CA ASP A 401 -14.23 4.72 -4.22
C ASP A 401 -13.28 5.92 -4.43
N GLU A 402 -13.70 7.13 -4.08
CA GLU A 402 -12.90 8.36 -4.20
C GLU A 402 -11.78 8.47 -3.14
N LYS A 403 -12.03 7.98 -1.91
CA LYS A 403 -11.02 7.92 -0.83
C LYS A 403 -10.01 6.77 -1.02
N ALA A 404 -10.45 5.59 -1.44
CA ALA A 404 -9.60 4.41 -1.65
C ALA A 404 -8.83 4.46 -2.99
N ALA A 405 -9.30 5.21 -3.99
CA ALA A 405 -8.58 5.40 -5.25
C ALA A 405 -7.48 6.48 -5.18
N GLY A 406 -7.18 7.02 -3.99
CA GLY A 406 -6.16 8.05 -3.79
C GLY A 406 -6.42 9.27 -4.67
N GLN A 407 -7.33 10.16 -4.25
CA GLN A 407 -7.60 11.48 -4.86
C GLN A 407 -7.27 11.58 -6.36
N ASN A 408 -8.05 10.90 -7.19
CA ASN A 408 -8.35 11.45 -8.50
C ASN A 408 -9.70 12.15 -8.37
N GLU A 409 -9.68 13.32 -7.73
CA GLU A 409 -10.79 14.26 -7.77
C GLU A 409 -11.21 14.45 -9.23
N ARG A 410 -12.38 13.90 -9.56
CA ARG A 410 -13.24 14.50 -10.58
C ARG A 410 -14.09 15.53 -9.84
N GLU A 411 -13.50 16.66 -9.51
CA GLU A 411 -14.30 17.86 -9.26
C GLU A 411 -14.81 18.38 -10.60
N GLU A 412 -16.04 18.89 -10.61
CA GLU A 412 -16.71 19.50 -11.78
C GLU A 412 -16.03 20.81 -12.25
N ALA A 413 -14.83 21.12 -11.75
CA ALA A 413 -13.97 22.21 -12.20
C ALA A 413 -12.64 21.64 -12.71
N GLY A 414 -12.31 21.93 -13.97
CA GLY A 414 -11.08 21.45 -14.60
C GLY A 414 -9.82 21.76 -13.76
N TRP A 415 -8.96 20.76 -13.60
CA TRP A 415 -7.66 20.92 -12.93
C TRP A 415 -6.71 21.73 -13.80
N ILE A 416 -6.04 22.73 -13.23
CA ILE A 416 -5.05 23.56 -13.93
C ILE A 416 -3.63 23.05 -13.57
N CYS A 417 -2.78 22.70 -14.56
CA CYS A 417 -1.37 22.34 -14.29
C CYS A 417 -0.69 23.50 -13.54
N PRO A 418 -0.16 23.27 -12.32
CA PRO A 418 0.56 24.33 -11.61
C PRO A 418 1.83 24.76 -12.37
N ASP A 419 2.40 23.89 -13.20
CA ASP A 419 3.61 24.20 -13.98
C ASP A 419 3.34 24.92 -15.31
N CYS A 420 2.15 24.76 -15.94
CA CYS A 420 1.86 25.40 -17.24
C CYS A 420 0.55 26.17 -17.37
N GLY A 421 -0.28 26.20 -16.34
CA GLY A 421 -1.52 26.98 -16.33
C GLY A 421 -2.62 26.49 -17.27
N ARG A 422 -2.49 25.32 -17.90
CA ARG A 422 -3.55 24.73 -18.77
C ARG A 422 -4.53 23.91 -17.95
N GLY A 423 -5.82 24.04 -18.27
CA GLY A 423 -6.91 23.26 -17.69
C GLY A 423 -7.06 21.87 -18.33
N PHE A 424 -7.34 20.86 -17.51
CA PHE A 424 -7.57 19.48 -17.90
C PHE A 424 -8.78 18.91 -17.14
N GLU A 425 -9.44 17.92 -17.73
CA GLU A 425 -10.60 17.25 -17.12
C GLU A 425 -10.24 16.37 -15.91
N ARG A 426 -8.95 16.08 -15.70
CA ARG A 426 -8.47 15.20 -14.61
C ARG A 426 -7.31 15.85 -13.86
N ARG A 427 -7.38 15.78 -12.52
CA ARG A 427 -6.29 16.20 -11.63
C ARG A 427 -5.02 15.39 -11.91
N ASN A 428 -3.86 16.05 -11.98
CA ASN A 428 -2.56 15.45 -12.28
C ASN A 428 -2.51 14.64 -13.59
N GLN A 429 -3.30 15.01 -14.60
CA GLN A 429 -3.21 14.39 -15.91
C GLN A 429 -1.78 14.49 -16.45
N ASN A 430 -1.16 13.36 -16.80
CA ASN A 430 0.16 13.37 -17.45
C ASN A 430 0.10 14.17 -18.75
N HIS A 431 0.90 15.24 -18.82
CA HIS A 431 1.03 16.06 -20.00
C HIS A 431 2.37 16.81 -19.95
N PHE A 432 2.82 17.25 -21.11
CA PHE A 432 4.02 18.06 -21.22
C PHE A 432 3.72 19.51 -20.82
N CYS A 433 4.13 20.00 -19.65
CA CYS A 433 3.91 21.39 -19.19
C CYS A 433 4.81 22.43 -19.91
N GLY A 434 5.53 22.07 -21.00
CA GLY A 434 6.25 23.04 -21.84
C GLY A 434 5.36 23.72 -22.89
N LYS A 435 5.81 24.86 -23.42
CA LYS A 435 5.13 25.50 -24.57
C LYS A 435 5.10 24.51 -25.74
N LYS A 436 3.90 24.26 -26.28
CA LYS A 436 3.75 23.42 -27.47
C LYS A 436 4.62 24.02 -28.58
N PRO A 437 5.61 23.28 -29.12
CA PRO A 437 6.41 23.79 -30.22
C PRO A 437 5.53 24.00 -31.45
N GLY A 438 5.77 25.10 -32.17
CA GLY A 438 5.06 25.36 -33.42
C GLY A 438 5.53 24.47 -34.58
N THR A 439 6.80 24.08 -34.56
CA THR A 439 7.46 23.29 -35.62
C THR A 439 8.42 22.26 -35.02
N VAL A 440 8.86 21.29 -35.82
CA VAL A 440 9.92 20.35 -35.43
C VAL A 440 11.23 21.09 -35.14
N ASP A 441 11.57 22.11 -35.93
CA ASP A 441 12.73 22.97 -35.68
C ASP A 441 12.67 23.65 -34.31
N ALA A 442 11.51 24.23 -33.96
CA ALA A 442 11.31 24.85 -32.65
C ALA A 442 11.37 23.83 -31.51
N TYR A 443 10.92 22.59 -31.74
CA TYR A 443 11.06 21.51 -30.75
C TYR A 443 12.53 21.19 -30.50
N ILE A 444 13.34 21.01 -31.55
CA ILE A 444 14.75 20.64 -31.43
C ILE A 444 15.55 21.79 -30.80
N ALA A 445 15.32 23.03 -31.23
CA ALA A 445 16.00 24.21 -30.68
C ALA A 445 15.72 24.44 -29.18
N ALA A 446 14.60 23.97 -28.66
CA ALA A 446 14.25 24.07 -27.25
C ALA A 446 14.91 22.99 -26.37
N GLN A 447 15.63 22.03 -26.96
CA GLN A 447 16.34 20.98 -26.23
C GLN A 447 17.74 21.45 -25.82
N PRO A 448 18.32 20.87 -24.74
CA PRO A 448 19.74 21.05 -24.40
C PRO A 448 20.65 20.86 -25.63
N GLU A 449 21.65 21.74 -25.79
CA GLU A 449 22.53 21.78 -26.96
C GLU A 449 23.19 20.44 -27.28
N ASP A 450 23.56 19.69 -26.24
CA ASP A 450 24.17 18.35 -26.32
C ASP A 450 23.26 17.28 -26.94
N ARG A 451 21.94 17.55 -27.07
CA ARG A 451 20.94 16.62 -27.61
C ARG A 451 20.41 17.03 -28.98
N GLN A 452 20.59 18.28 -29.37
CA GLN A 452 20.04 18.81 -30.62
C GLN A 452 20.60 18.05 -31.84
N SER A 453 21.90 17.79 -31.83
CA SER A 453 22.59 17.03 -32.88
C SER A 453 22.04 15.61 -33.02
N PHE A 454 21.75 14.94 -31.90
CA PHE A 454 21.17 13.60 -31.89
C PHE A 454 19.75 13.60 -32.46
N LEU A 455 18.90 14.52 -32.01
CA LEU A 455 17.52 14.64 -32.50
C LEU A 455 17.46 15.04 -33.98
N GLN A 456 18.36 15.89 -34.42
CA GLN A 456 18.48 16.27 -35.83
C GLN A 456 18.89 15.06 -36.69
N ALA A 457 19.82 14.23 -36.21
CA ALA A 457 20.20 13.00 -36.91
C ALA A 457 19.04 11.99 -37.02
N VAL A 458 18.23 11.84 -35.96
CA VAL A 458 17.01 11.00 -35.98
C VAL A 458 16.01 11.55 -37.00
N ARG A 459 15.74 12.86 -36.97
CA ARG A 459 14.86 13.54 -37.94
C ARG A 459 15.33 13.33 -39.38
N ASP A 460 16.62 13.50 -39.64
CA ASP A 460 17.20 13.37 -40.98
C ASP A 460 17.16 11.92 -41.49
N ALA A 461 17.36 10.94 -40.61
CA ALA A 461 17.22 9.53 -40.96
C ALA A 461 15.79 9.20 -41.39
N ILE A 462 14.79 9.66 -40.62
CA ILE A 462 13.38 9.45 -40.95
C ILE A 462 12.99 10.20 -42.22
N ARG A 463 13.35 11.48 -42.36
CA ARG A 463 13.05 12.30 -43.54
C ARG A 463 13.63 11.71 -44.83
N LYS A 464 14.86 11.18 -44.78
CA LYS A 464 15.47 10.48 -45.93
C LYS A 464 14.78 9.16 -46.24
N ALA A 465 14.30 8.46 -45.22
CA ALA A 465 13.63 7.18 -45.35
C ALA A 465 12.23 7.29 -45.98
N ILE A 466 11.51 8.37 -45.66
CA ILE A 466 10.12 8.62 -46.08
C ILE A 466 9.94 10.08 -46.57
N PRO A 467 10.53 10.46 -47.73
CA PRO A 467 10.59 11.85 -48.18
C PRO A 467 9.23 12.48 -48.53
N GLU A 468 8.21 11.66 -48.73
CA GLU A 468 6.84 12.09 -49.01
C GLU A 468 6.00 12.37 -47.75
N ALA A 469 6.54 12.08 -46.56
CA ALA A 469 5.85 12.35 -45.30
C ALA A 469 6.08 13.80 -44.86
N GLU A 470 5.02 14.47 -44.46
CA GLU A 470 5.07 15.83 -43.91
C GLU A 470 5.48 15.81 -42.44
N GLU A 471 6.23 16.82 -42.02
CA GLU A 471 6.61 17.02 -40.63
C GLU A 471 5.59 17.90 -39.91
N LYS A 472 5.11 17.44 -38.76
CA LYS A 472 4.23 18.23 -37.88
C LYS A 472 4.52 17.98 -36.40
N ILE A 473 3.93 18.80 -35.54
CA ILE A 473 3.88 18.56 -34.10
C ILE A 473 2.54 17.92 -33.74
N SER A 474 2.57 16.67 -33.27
CA SER A 474 1.41 15.98 -32.69
C SER A 474 1.74 15.52 -31.28
N TRP A 475 0.81 15.68 -30.35
CA TRP A 475 1.05 15.35 -28.93
C TRP A 475 2.28 16.07 -28.33
N SER A 476 2.60 17.26 -28.84
CA SER A 476 3.80 18.03 -28.50
C SER A 476 5.13 17.37 -28.89
N MET A 477 5.11 16.42 -29.82
CA MET A 477 6.27 15.70 -30.32
C MET A 477 6.42 15.85 -31.84
N PRO A 478 7.66 15.91 -32.36
CA PRO A 478 7.94 15.72 -33.77
C PRO A 478 7.30 14.45 -34.33
N THR A 479 6.61 14.61 -35.46
CA THR A 479 5.79 13.58 -36.08
C THR A 479 5.92 13.63 -37.59
N PHE A 480 6.13 12.48 -38.22
CA PHE A 480 5.99 12.33 -39.66
C PHE A 480 4.60 11.81 -40.01
N TRP A 481 3.97 12.40 -41.01
CA TRP A 481 2.55 12.20 -41.34
C TRP A 481 2.28 12.14 -42.84
N LYS A 482 1.36 11.26 -43.25
CA LYS A 482 0.80 11.23 -44.61
C LYS A 482 -0.61 10.66 -44.56
N GLY A 483 -1.62 11.51 -44.41
CA GLY A 483 -3.01 11.10 -44.16
C GLY A 483 -3.26 10.59 -42.73
N HIS A 484 -2.31 9.86 -42.15
CA HIS A 484 -2.26 9.41 -40.75
C HIS A 484 -0.84 9.61 -40.16
N ASN A 485 -0.70 9.51 -38.84
CA ASN A 485 0.61 9.63 -38.19
C ASN A 485 1.42 8.35 -38.47
N ILE A 486 2.65 8.48 -38.95
CA ILE A 486 3.49 7.34 -39.33
C ILE A 486 4.42 6.95 -38.20
N ILE A 487 5.13 7.94 -37.64
CA ILE A 487 6.12 7.73 -36.58
C ILE A 487 6.37 9.04 -35.82
N HIS A 488 6.61 8.94 -34.52
CA HIS A 488 6.96 10.07 -33.66
C HIS A 488 8.34 9.88 -33.02
N PHE A 489 8.98 10.97 -32.64
CA PHE A 489 10.15 10.92 -31.76
C PHE A 489 10.14 12.05 -30.72
N ALA A 490 10.75 11.83 -29.56
CA ALA A 490 10.85 12.81 -28.50
C ALA A 490 12.14 12.67 -27.68
N GLY A 491 12.74 13.81 -27.29
CA GLY A 491 13.89 13.87 -26.40
C GLY A 491 13.50 13.80 -24.92
N PHE A 492 14.19 12.96 -24.16
CA PHE A 492 14.10 12.85 -22.69
C PHE A 492 15.45 13.17 -22.05
N LYS A 493 15.54 13.09 -20.72
CA LYS A 493 16.77 13.39 -19.96
C LYS A 493 17.98 12.56 -20.42
N ASN A 494 17.79 11.27 -20.69
CA ASN A 494 18.89 10.31 -20.94
C ASN A 494 18.80 9.59 -22.30
N HIS A 495 17.73 9.79 -23.07
CA HIS A 495 17.46 9.06 -24.30
C HIS A 495 16.55 9.83 -25.26
N VAL A 496 16.53 9.42 -26.52
CA VAL A 496 15.45 9.71 -27.47
C VAL A 496 14.47 8.54 -27.47
N GLY A 497 13.18 8.84 -27.32
CA GLY A 497 12.10 7.89 -27.55
C GLY A 497 11.65 7.93 -29.02
N LEU A 498 11.56 6.77 -29.65
CA LEU A 498 10.94 6.57 -30.96
C LEU A 498 9.62 5.80 -30.77
N TYR A 499 8.55 6.24 -31.43
CA TYR A 499 7.20 5.70 -31.26
C TYR A 499 6.63 5.24 -32.60
N PRO A 500 6.93 4.00 -33.03
CA PRO A 500 6.47 3.46 -34.30
C PRO A 500 5.20 2.60 -34.20
N GLY A 501 4.66 2.40 -33.00
CA GLY A 501 3.52 1.50 -32.75
C GLY A 501 3.95 0.10 -32.29
N THR A 502 2.99 -0.73 -31.90
CA THR A 502 3.25 -2.04 -31.28
C THR A 502 3.87 -3.01 -32.26
N GLU A 503 3.28 -3.07 -33.44
CA GLU A 503 3.61 -4.03 -34.48
C GLU A 503 5.01 -3.77 -35.06
N ALA A 504 5.46 -2.51 -35.08
CA ALA A 504 6.81 -2.18 -35.46
C ALA A 504 7.84 -2.61 -34.39
N VAL A 505 7.50 -2.52 -33.10
CA VAL A 505 8.39 -3.03 -32.04
C VAL A 505 8.50 -4.55 -32.12
N GLU A 506 7.41 -5.24 -32.44
CA GLU A 506 7.37 -6.70 -32.63
C GLU A 506 8.18 -7.13 -33.87
N GLU A 507 7.97 -6.48 -35.02
CA GLU A 507 8.69 -6.77 -36.27
C GLU A 507 10.20 -6.63 -36.11
N PHE A 508 10.65 -5.58 -35.43
CA PHE A 508 12.08 -5.29 -35.27
C PHE A 508 12.70 -5.86 -33.99
N ALA A 509 11.98 -6.72 -33.26
CA ALA A 509 12.39 -7.21 -31.94
C ALA A 509 13.82 -7.80 -31.92
N ASP A 510 14.21 -8.54 -32.96
CA ASP A 510 15.55 -9.13 -33.06
C ASP A 510 16.67 -8.09 -33.15
N ARG A 511 16.40 -6.95 -33.80
CA ARG A 511 17.35 -5.83 -33.94
C ARG A 511 17.29 -4.85 -32.78
N LEU A 512 16.35 -5.04 -31.85
CA LEU A 512 16.11 -4.19 -30.69
C LEU A 512 16.57 -4.80 -29.37
N LYS A 513 17.21 -5.97 -29.37
CA LYS A 513 17.66 -6.70 -28.17
C LYS A 513 18.49 -5.85 -27.19
N ASP A 514 19.29 -4.93 -27.73
CA ASP A 514 20.15 -4.04 -26.93
C ASP A 514 19.48 -2.70 -26.56
N CYS A 515 18.25 -2.46 -27.03
CA CYS A 515 17.47 -1.26 -26.76
C CYS A 515 16.43 -1.53 -25.67
N LYS A 516 16.14 -0.52 -24.85
CA LYS A 516 14.99 -0.60 -23.94
C LYS A 516 13.71 -0.32 -24.72
N THR A 517 12.77 -1.26 -24.70
CA THR A 517 11.50 -1.16 -25.44
C THR A 517 10.28 -1.29 -24.51
N SER A 518 9.12 -0.84 -24.99
CA SER A 518 7.81 -1.11 -24.40
C SER A 518 6.78 -1.34 -25.52
N LYS A 519 5.49 -1.51 -25.18
CA LYS A 519 4.41 -1.89 -26.11
C LYS A 519 4.32 -1.04 -27.39
N GLY A 520 4.90 0.15 -27.48
CA GLY A 520 4.97 0.89 -28.75
C GLY A 520 6.07 1.93 -28.78
N SER A 521 7.12 1.73 -27.97
CA SER A 521 8.21 2.70 -27.85
C SER A 521 9.57 2.03 -27.78
N ILE A 522 10.57 2.72 -28.32
CA ILE A 522 11.96 2.31 -28.37
C ILE A 522 12.80 3.45 -27.80
N GLN A 523 13.71 3.14 -26.87
CA GLN A 523 14.59 4.13 -26.27
C GLN A 523 16.03 3.99 -26.79
N PHE A 524 16.53 5.06 -27.41
CA PHE A 524 17.93 5.19 -27.84
C PHE A 524 18.69 6.10 -26.88
N LEU A 525 19.62 5.54 -26.11
CA LEU A 525 20.43 6.29 -25.14
C LEU A 525 21.37 7.26 -25.86
N TYR A 526 21.50 8.50 -25.36
CA TYR A 526 22.46 9.47 -25.93
C TYR A 526 23.93 9.03 -25.78
N SER A 527 24.21 8.15 -24.81
CA SER A 527 25.55 7.60 -24.56
C SER A 527 25.98 6.51 -25.55
N ARG A 528 25.13 6.14 -26.51
CA ARG A 528 25.42 5.12 -27.53
C ARG A 528 25.38 5.72 -28.93
N PRO A 529 26.10 5.12 -29.91
CA PRO A 529 25.99 5.53 -31.30
C PRO A 529 24.54 5.49 -31.81
N ILE A 530 24.16 6.48 -32.62
CA ILE A 530 22.80 6.59 -33.15
C ILE A 530 22.58 5.49 -34.20
N PRO A 531 21.59 4.58 -34.03
CA PRO A 531 21.36 3.50 -34.99
C PRO A 531 20.51 4.00 -36.18
N LEU A 532 21.09 4.89 -37.00
CA LEU A 532 20.38 5.60 -38.07
C LEU A 532 19.75 4.67 -39.11
N GLU A 533 20.42 3.57 -39.49
CA GLU A 533 19.87 2.57 -40.41
C GLU A 533 18.62 1.88 -39.84
N LEU A 534 18.66 1.49 -38.57
CA LEU A 534 17.52 0.86 -37.91
C LEU A 534 16.32 1.82 -37.83
N ILE A 535 16.56 3.08 -37.49
CA ILE A 535 15.52 4.11 -37.46
C ILE A 535 14.90 4.30 -38.85
N ALA A 536 15.72 4.34 -39.90
CA ALA A 536 15.26 4.46 -41.27
C ALA A 536 14.44 3.24 -41.73
N ASP A 537 14.85 2.02 -41.35
CA ASP A 537 14.11 0.80 -41.67
C ASP A 537 12.75 0.75 -41.00
N ILE A 538 12.68 1.11 -39.71
CA ILE A 538 11.42 1.19 -38.96
C ILE A 538 10.49 2.21 -39.61
N ALA A 539 10.98 3.40 -39.95
CA ALA A 539 10.17 4.43 -40.61
C ALA A 539 9.63 3.97 -41.97
N ARG A 540 10.45 3.33 -42.82
CA ARG A 540 10.02 2.74 -44.10
C ARG A 540 8.96 1.68 -43.91
N TRP A 541 9.13 0.81 -42.91
CA TRP A 541 8.19 -0.26 -42.64
C TRP A 541 6.85 0.27 -42.17
N CYS A 542 6.82 1.23 -41.23
CA CYS A 542 5.58 1.89 -40.79
C CYS A 542 4.85 2.55 -41.96
N TYR A 543 5.60 3.27 -42.81
CA TYR A 543 5.07 3.94 -43.99
C TYR A 543 4.48 2.97 -45.02
N LYS A 544 5.16 1.85 -45.27
CA LYS A 544 4.73 0.84 -46.27
C LYS A 544 3.53 0.03 -45.80
N THR A 545 3.49 -0.33 -44.52
CA THR A 545 2.48 -1.27 -43.99
C THR A 545 1.21 -0.58 -43.53
N GLY A 546 1.24 0.73 -43.27
CA GLY A 546 0.13 1.40 -42.60
C GLY A 546 -0.09 0.86 -41.17
N LYS A 547 0.95 0.29 -40.56
CA LYS A 547 0.96 -0.08 -39.15
C LYS A 547 1.71 1.00 -38.41
N HIS A 548 0.94 1.87 -37.79
CA HIS A 548 1.36 3.14 -37.22
C HIS A 548 0.96 3.24 -35.73
N PRO A 549 1.60 4.15 -34.98
CA PRO A 549 1.41 4.33 -33.53
C PRO A 549 0.00 4.75 -33.09
#